data_AF-A0A4V2SFB8-F1
#
_entry.id   AF-A0A4V2SFB8-F1
#
_cell.length_a   1.000
_cell.length_b   1.000
_cell.length_c   1.000
_cell.angle_alpha   90.00
_cell.angle_beta   90.00
_cell.angle_gamma   90.00
#
_symmetry.space_group_name_H-M   'P 1'
#
loop_
_entity.id
_entity.type
_entity.pdbx_description
1 polymer ?
#
loop_
_entity_poly.entity_id
_entity_poly.type
_entity_poly.pdbx_seq_one_letter_code
_entity_poly.pdbx_strand_id
1 'polypeptide(L)'
;MGMPGPQMVKRYGLEFKLAAVELSSAPGVLIKDVAESLCIHPFMLSKWRKQVRDGVLVGDAPKLDAESVGELQRLREVEQKYKRLQMEHDLLKKAIRFASDRKRKSSPSSRQTGKPTASK
;
A
#
# COMPACT_ATOMS: atom_id res chain seq x y z
N MET A 1 37.87 -7.94 2.39
CA MET A 1 36.81 -7.95 3.42
C MET A 1 36.65 -6.53 3.93
N GLY A 2 35.52 -5.87 3.67
CA GLY A 2 35.27 -4.51 4.13
C GLY A 2 34.83 -4.51 5.59
N MET A 3 35.50 -3.72 6.42
CA MET A 3 35.11 -3.56 7.83
C MET A 3 33.76 -2.83 7.91
N PRO A 4 32.78 -3.30 8.70
CA PRO A 4 31.58 -2.54 8.93
C PRO A 4 31.96 -1.28 9.72
N GLY A 5 31.75 -0.11 9.11
CA GLY A 5 31.91 1.17 9.80
C GLY A 5 31.02 1.23 11.05
N PRO A 6 31.35 2.10 12.03
CA PRO A 6 30.63 2.17 13.29
C PRO A 6 29.16 2.45 13.02
N GLN A 7 28.30 1.44 13.24
CA GLN A 7 26.86 1.61 13.16
C GLN A 7 26.47 2.52 14.31
N MET A 8 26.38 3.82 14.04
CA MET A 8 25.73 4.75 14.92
C MET A 8 24.24 4.42 14.90
N VAL A 9 23.84 3.41 15.67
CA VAL A 9 22.45 3.19 16.02
C VAL A 9 22.04 4.43 16.81
N LYS A 10 21.50 5.45 16.15
CA LYS A 10 20.83 6.55 16.83
C LYS A 10 19.77 5.89 17.72
N ARG A 11 20.04 5.84 19.03
CA ARG A 11 19.11 5.29 19.99
C ARG A 11 17.92 6.23 20.03
N TYR A 12 16.76 5.75 19.57
CA TYR A 12 15.50 6.45 19.79
C TYR A 12 15.31 6.69 21.29
N GLY A 13 14.91 7.90 21.65
CA GLY A 13 14.60 8.28 23.03
C GLY A 13 13.46 7.43 23.61
N LEU A 14 13.36 7.40 24.94
CA LEU A 14 12.31 6.65 25.65
C LEU A 14 10.93 7.18 25.24
N GLU A 15 10.73 8.49 25.33
CA GLU A 15 9.51 9.21 24.93
C GLU A 15 9.03 8.83 23.53
N PHE A 16 9.95 8.82 22.57
CA PHE A 16 9.63 8.46 21.18
C PHE A 16 9.13 7.01 21.07
N LYS A 17 9.77 6.07 21.78
CA LYS A 17 9.36 4.66 21.76
C LYS A 17 7.99 4.47 22.40
N LEU A 18 7.75 5.16 23.52
CA LEU A 18 6.47 5.09 24.22
C LEU A 18 5.34 5.69 23.38
N ALA A 19 5.53 6.88 22.82
CA ALA A 19 4.57 7.52 21.91
C ALA A 19 4.27 6.63 20.69
N ALA A 20 5.31 6.02 20.09
CA ALA A 20 5.13 5.11 18.95
C ALA A 20 4.35 3.84 19.32
N VAL A 21 4.58 3.29 20.52
CA VAL A 21 3.84 2.13 21.03
C VAL A 21 2.39 2.50 21.32
N GLU A 22 2.15 3.65 21.92
CA GLU A 22 0.80 4.14 22.21
C GLU A 22 0.01 4.37 20.92
N LEU A 23 0.61 5.04 19.91
CA LEU A 23 -0.01 5.29 18.61
C LEU A 23 -0.45 3.99 17.94
N SER A 24 0.43 2.99 18.05
CA SER A 24 0.16 1.69 17.49
C SER A 24 -0.94 0.94 18.25
N SER A 25 -1.07 1.15 19.56
CA SER A 25 -2.04 0.45 20.40
C SER A 25 -3.46 0.99 20.23
N ALA A 26 -3.63 2.11 19.54
CA ALA A 26 -4.92 2.67 19.21
C ALA A 26 -5.77 1.70 18.35
N PRO A 27 -7.10 1.63 18.57
CA PRO A 27 -7.97 0.72 17.83
C PRO A 27 -8.00 1.08 16.33
N GLY A 28 -7.94 0.05 15.48
CA GLY A 28 -8.01 0.21 14.02
C GLY A 28 -6.70 0.63 13.34
N VAL A 29 -5.66 0.95 14.10
CA VAL A 29 -4.34 1.33 13.59
C VAL A 29 -3.47 0.09 13.38
N LEU A 30 -2.85 -0.03 12.20
CA LEU A 30 -1.89 -1.10 11.92
C LEU A 30 -0.47 -0.68 12.33
N ILE A 31 0.29 -1.64 12.85
CA ILE A 31 1.73 -1.50 13.15
C ILE A 31 2.50 -1.01 11.93
N LYS A 32 2.15 -1.52 10.75
CA LYS A 32 2.82 -1.18 9.50
C LYS A 32 2.64 0.29 9.15
N ASP A 33 1.40 0.80 9.23
CA ASP A 33 1.06 2.17 8.85
C ASP A 33 1.77 3.18 9.77
N VAL A 34 1.81 2.91 11.08
CA VAL A 34 2.55 3.73 12.07
C VAL A 34 4.07 3.67 11.86
N ALA A 35 4.58 2.50 11.47
CA ALA A 35 6.00 2.35 11.21
C ALA A 35 6.42 3.11 9.94
N GLU A 36 5.59 3.08 8.90
CA GLU A 36 5.78 3.86 7.68
C GLU A 36 5.72 5.36 7.95
N SER A 37 4.76 5.84 8.76
CA SER A 37 4.64 7.27 9.11
C SER A 37 5.83 7.78 9.95
N LEU A 38 6.35 6.93 10.85
CA LEU A 38 7.52 7.24 11.68
C LEU A 38 8.86 6.90 11.00
N CYS A 39 8.84 6.45 9.74
CA CYS A 39 10.02 6.03 8.98
C CYS A 39 10.91 5.00 9.72
N ILE A 40 10.29 4.10 10.48
CA ILE A 40 10.95 3.02 11.21
C ILE A 40 10.56 1.66 10.63
N HIS A 41 11.43 0.67 10.81
CA HIS A 41 11.09 -0.68 10.39
C HIS A 41 9.97 -1.26 11.30
N PRO A 42 8.89 -1.88 10.77
CA PRO A 42 7.76 -2.39 11.56
C PRO A 42 8.17 -3.35 12.70
N PHE A 43 9.23 -4.13 12.48
CA PHE A 43 9.84 -4.98 13.51
C PHE A 43 10.24 -4.22 14.78
N MET A 44 10.74 -2.98 14.67
CA MET A 44 11.13 -2.16 15.81
C MET A 44 9.93 -1.84 16.70
N LEU A 45 8.79 -1.50 16.09
CA LEU A 45 7.55 -1.21 16.79
C LEU A 45 7.01 -2.44 17.52
N SER A 46 7.05 -3.62 16.87
CA SER A 46 6.70 -4.91 17.48
C SER A 46 7.62 -5.24 18.67
N LYS A 47 8.92 -4.96 18.54
CA LYS A 47 9.89 -5.12 19.63
C LYS A 47 9.58 -4.19 20.79
N TRP A 48 9.26 -2.92 20.54
CA TRP A 48 8.94 -1.96 21.60
C TRP A 48 7.62 -2.31 22.32
N ARG A 49 6.58 -2.77 21.61
CA ARG A 49 5.38 -3.31 22.24
C ARG A 49 5.68 -4.45 23.21
N LYS A 50 6.54 -5.39 22.78
CA LYS A 50 6.98 -6.49 23.64
C LYS A 50 7.73 -5.94 24.86
N GLN A 51 8.62 -4.98 24.69
CA GLN A 51 9.36 -4.37 25.79
C GLN A 51 8.48 -3.60 26.78
N VAL A 52 7.39 -2.97 26.33
CA VAL A 52 6.40 -2.34 27.21
C VAL A 52 5.63 -3.41 28.00
N ARG A 53 5.18 -4.48 27.32
CA ARG A 53 4.48 -5.60 27.99
C ARG A 53 5.35 -6.33 29.00
N ASP A 54 6.63 -6.50 28.68
CA ASP A 54 7.60 -7.19 29.54
C ASP A 54 8.14 -6.25 30.65
N GLY A 55 7.65 -5.00 30.75
CA GLY A 55 8.02 -4.04 31.80
C GLY A 55 9.44 -3.46 31.68
N VAL A 56 10.08 -3.60 30.52
CA VAL A 56 11.44 -3.09 30.25
C VAL A 56 11.41 -1.62 29.81
N LEU A 57 10.36 -1.22 29.10
CA LEU A 57 10.08 0.18 28.76
C LEU A 57 8.98 0.68 29.71
N VAL A 58 9.39 1.42 30.75
CA VAL A 58 8.48 2.03 31.72
C VAL A 58 8.67 3.55 31.67
N GLY A 59 7.58 4.27 31.48
CA GLY A 59 7.54 5.73 31.45
C GLY A 59 6.13 6.20 31.11
N ASP A 60 5.85 7.46 31.41
CA ASP A 60 4.58 8.08 31.04
C ASP A 60 4.62 8.37 29.53
N ALA A 61 3.70 7.77 28.78
CA ALA A 61 3.60 8.06 27.36
C ALA A 61 2.92 9.43 27.17
N PRO A 62 3.41 10.29 26.27
CA PRO A 62 2.80 11.58 26.04
C PRO A 62 1.40 11.38 25.46
N LYS A 63 0.40 12.04 26.06
CA LYS A 63 -1.02 11.99 25.62
C LYS A 63 -1.09 12.16 24.11
N LEU A 64 -1.53 11.12 23.43
CA LEU A 64 -1.71 11.17 21.98
C LEU A 64 -2.84 12.12 21.62
N ASP A 65 -2.61 12.84 20.53
CA ASP A 65 -3.66 13.60 19.89
C ASP A 65 -4.60 12.64 19.16
N ALA A 66 -5.88 12.65 19.55
CA ALA A 66 -6.91 11.82 18.93
C ALA A 66 -7.06 12.12 17.43
N GLU A 67 -6.73 13.34 17.01
CA GLU A 67 -6.73 13.74 15.60
C GLU A 67 -5.73 12.91 14.78
N SER A 68 -4.52 12.71 15.29
CA SER A 68 -3.47 11.94 14.58
C SER A 68 -3.90 10.49 14.30
N VAL A 69 -4.64 9.87 15.22
CA VAL A 69 -5.18 8.51 15.05
C VAL A 69 -6.29 8.51 13.99
N GLY A 70 -7.18 9.49 14.01
CA GLY A 70 -8.25 9.64 13.04
C GLY A 70 -7.73 9.88 11.61
N GLU A 71 -6.66 10.66 11.46
CA GLU A 71 -6.01 10.90 10.17
C GLU A 71 -5.42 9.62 9.58
N LEU A 72 -4.73 8.80 10.38
CA LEU A 72 -4.20 7.51 9.92
C LEU A 72 -5.31 6.57 9.41
N GLN A 73 -6.45 6.54 10.10
CA GLN A 73 -7.60 5.74 9.66
C GLN A 73 -8.17 6.25 8.33
N ARG A 74 -8.35 7.58 8.20
CA ARG A 74 -8.84 8.19 6.95
C ARG A 74 -7.90 7.93 5.77
N LEU A 75 -6.59 8.09 5.98
CA LEU A 75 -5.59 7.81 4.95
C LEU A 75 -5.69 6.36 4.46
N ARG A 76 -5.82 5.41 5.39
CA ARG A 76 -5.98 3.99 5.07
C ARG A 76 -7.25 3.71 4.26
N GLU A 77 -8.37 4.31 4.63
CA GLU A 77 -9.62 4.15 3.86
C GLU A 77 -9.50 4.69 2.44
N VAL A 78 -8.86 5.85 2.27
CA VAL A 78 -8.65 6.47 0.96
C VAL A 78 -7.74 5.59 0.11
N GLU A 79 -6.65 5.06 0.67
CA GLU A 79 -5.75 4.15 -0.06
C GLU A 79 -6.45 2.87 -0.52
N GLN A 80 -7.31 2.29 0.32
CA GLN A 80 -8.07 1.08 -0.04
C GLN A 80 -9.05 1.36 -1.19
N LYS A 81 -9.77 2.49 -1.12
CA LYS A 81 -10.67 2.94 -2.18
C LYS A 81 -9.91 3.18 -3.48
N TYR A 82 -8.74 3.82 -3.40
CA TYR A 82 -7.88 4.07 -4.56
C TYR A 82 -7.40 2.76 -5.20
N LYS A 83 -6.87 1.81 -4.41
CA LYS A 83 -6.43 0.49 -4.89
C LYS A 83 -7.57 -0.27 -5.56
N ARG A 84 -8.77 -0.26 -4.96
CA ARG A 84 -9.97 -0.86 -5.54
C ARG A 84 -10.32 -0.24 -6.89
N LEU A 85 -10.39 1.08 -6.94
CA LEU A 85 -10.72 1.82 -8.16
C LEU A 85 -9.71 1.53 -9.28
N GLN A 86 -8.42 1.45 -8.93
CA GLN A 86 -7.36 1.13 -9.90
C GLN A 86 -7.52 -0.29 -10.48
N MET A 87 -7.85 -1.28 -9.64
CA MET A 87 -8.12 -2.65 -10.10
C MET A 87 -9.37 -2.71 -11.00
N GLU A 88 -10.45 -2.04 -10.62
CA GLU A 88 -11.68 -1.97 -11.41
C GLU A 88 -11.43 -1.32 -12.77
N HIS A 89 -10.70 -0.20 -12.78
CA HIS A 89 -10.32 0.49 -14.01
C HIS A 89 -9.42 -0.37 -14.92
N ASP A 90 -8.44 -1.07 -14.37
CA ASP A 90 -7.58 -1.97 -15.14
C ASP A 90 -8.36 -3.15 -15.72
N LEU A 91 -9.34 -3.68 -14.98
CA LEU A 91 -10.24 -4.71 -15.46
C LEU A 91 -11.10 -4.21 -16.62
N LEU A 92 -11.69 -3.02 -16.49
CA LEU A 92 -12.50 -2.40 -17.54
C LEU A 92 -11.67 -2.15 -18.82
N LYS A 93 -10.44 -1.65 -18.68
CA LYS A 93 -9.51 -1.49 -19.81
C LYS A 93 -9.24 -2.82 -20.52
N LYS A 94 -8.99 -3.89 -19.76
CA LYS A 94 -8.78 -5.24 -20.33
C LYS A 94 -10.02 -5.74 -21.06
N ALA A 95 -11.21 -5.52 -20.50
CA ALA A 95 -12.48 -5.90 -21.13
C ALA A 95 -12.72 -5.15 -22.45
N ILE A 96 -12.48 -3.83 -22.48
CA ILE A 96 -12.61 -3.01 -23.70
C ILE A 96 -11.65 -3.50 -24.79
N ARG A 97 -10.39 -3.76 -24.43
CA ARG A 97 -9.39 -4.32 -25.36
C ARG A 97 -9.85 -5.66 -25.94
N PHE A 98 -10.27 -6.58 -25.07
CA PHE A 98 -10.77 -7.89 -25.47
C PHE A 98 -11.98 -7.81 -26.42
N ALA A 99 -12.96 -6.96 -26.11
CA ALA A 99 -14.13 -6.74 -26.95
C ALA A 99 -13.76 -6.15 -28.33
N SER A 100 -12.83 -5.19 -28.34
CA SER A 100 -12.34 -4.56 -29.57
C SER A 100 -11.61 -5.54 -30.47
N ASP A 101 -10.77 -6.42 -29.89
CA ASP A 101 -10.05 -7.45 -30.64
C ASP A 101 -11.00 -8.49 -31.27
N ARG A 102 -12.06 -8.87 -30.58
CA ARG A 102 -13.11 -9.74 -31.15
C ARG A 102 -13.81 -9.08 -32.33
N LYS A 103 -14.14 -7.78 -32.22
CA LYS A 103 -14.79 -7.02 -33.32
C LYS A 103 -13.90 -6.95 -34.56
N ARG A 104 -12.59 -6.81 -34.40
CA ARG A 104 -11.62 -6.86 -35.52
C ARG A 104 -11.66 -8.21 -36.24
N LYS A 105 -11.69 -9.31 -35.49
CA LYS A 105 -11.71 -10.68 -36.05
C LYS A 105 -13.05 -11.06 -36.68
N SER A 106 -14.16 -10.52 -36.19
CA SER A 106 -15.51 -10.82 -36.69
C SER A 106 -15.96 -9.92 -37.85
N SER A 107 -15.06 -9.10 -38.39
CA SER A 107 -15.39 -8.29 -39.57
C SER A 107 -15.61 -9.24 -40.76
N PRO A 108 -16.79 -9.26 -41.40
CA PRO A 108 -17.01 -10.08 -42.57
C PRO A 108 -16.09 -9.53 -43.65
N SER A 109 -15.07 -10.33 -44.01
CA SER A 109 -14.25 -10.05 -45.18
C SER A 109 -15.19 -10.08 -46.38
N SER A 110 -15.54 -8.88 -46.87
CA SER A 110 -16.28 -8.71 -48.11
C SER A 110 -15.40 -9.30 -49.23
N ARG A 111 -15.65 -10.57 -49.57
CA ARG A 111 -15.13 -11.15 -50.81
C ARG A 111 -15.84 -10.44 -51.94
N GLN A 112 -15.18 -9.46 -52.52
CA GLN A 112 -15.57 -8.90 -53.81
C GLN A 112 -15.28 -9.98 -54.86
N THR A 113 -16.22 -10.92 -55.06
CA THR A 113 -16.19 -11.84 -56.19
C THR A 113 -16.52 -11.04 -57.45
N GLY A 114 -15.49 -10.43 -58.05
CA GLY A 114 -15.58 -9.91 -59.40
C GLY A 114 -15.86 -11.07 -60.36
N LYS A 115 -16.94 -10.97 -61.15
CA LYS A 115 -17.21 -11.90 -62.25
C LYS A 115 -16.08 -11.75 -63.28
N PRO A 116 -15.45 -12.84 -63.76
CA PRO A 116 -14.49 -12.74 -64.85
C PRO A 116 -15.27 -12.44 -66.14
N THR A 117 -15.13 -11.23 -66.65
CA THR A 117 -15.63 -10.87 -67.99
C THR A 117 -14.75 -11.57 -69.02
N ALA A 118 -15.29 -12.58 -69.70
CA ALA A 118 -14.64 -13.19 -70.86
C ALA A 118 -14.66 -12.21 -72.03
N SER A 119 -13.49 -11.83 -72.53
CA SER A 119 -13.35 -11.02 -73.74
C SER A 119 -12.98 -11.92 -74.92
N LYS A 120 -13.63 -11.67 -76.07
CA LYS A 120 -13.47 -12.36 -77.35
C LYS A 120 -12.15 -12.05 -78.03
#